data_AF-A0A3M0K7F1-F1
#
_entry.id   AF-A0A3M0K7F1-F1
#
_cell.length_a   1.000
_cell.length_b   1.000
_cell.length_c   1.000
_cell.angle_alpha   90.00
_cell.angle_beta   90.00
_cell.angle_gamma   90.00
#
_symmetry.space_group_name_H-M   'P 1'
#
loop_
_entity.id
_entity.type
_entity.pdbx_description
1 polymer ?
#
loop_
_entity_poly.entity_id
_entity_poly.type
_entity_poly.pdbx_seq_one_letter_code
_entity_poly.pdbx_strand_id
1 'polypeptide(L)'
;MTVNTPLCFRGKKILAPMVRVGTLPMRLLALDYGADIVYCEELIDIKMLQCKRVINEVLETVDFVAPNERIVFRTCEREREHVVFQMGSADAERALAVAKLVESDVAGIDINMGCPKEYSTKASGF
;
A
#
# COMPACT_ATOMS: atom_id res chain seq x y z
N MET A 1 -1.32 -23.20 13.38
CA MET A 1 -2.54 -22.59 12.85
C MET A 1 -2.60 -21.16 13.37
N THR A 2 -2.08 -20.20 12.63
CA THR A 2 -2.21 -18.77 12.98
C THR A 2 -3.64 -18.36 12.68
N VAL A 3 -4.36 -17.92 13.70
CA VAL A 3 -5.71 -17.37 13.52
C VAL A 3 -5.54 -16.06 12.77
N ASN A 4 -6.02 -16.00 11.53
CA ASN A 4 -6.03 -14.80 10.72
C ASN A 4 -6.94 -13.79 11.41
N THR A 5 -6.37 -12.96 12.28
CA THR A 5 -7.14 -12.04 13.12
C THR A 5 -7.36 -10.80 12.27
N PRO A 6 -8.61 -10.44 11.96
CA PRO A 6 -8.88 -9.29 11.11
C PRO A 6 -8.28 -8.01 11.70
N LEU A 7 -7.74 -7.15 10.83
CA LEU A 7 -7.15 -5.87 11.21
C LEU A 7 -8.15 -5.05 12.07
N CYS A 8 -7.74 -4.66 13.27
CA CYS A 8 -8.58 -3.94 14.22
C CYS A 8 -7.98 -2.56 14.54
N PHE A 9 -8.75 -1.50 14.29
CA PHE A 9 -8.30 -0.11 14.44
C PHE A 9 -8.48 0.47 15.85
N ARG A 10 -9.16 -0.22 16.76
CA ARG A 10 -9.47 0.30 18.10
C ARG A 10 -8.21 0.32 18.97
N GLY A 11 -7.86 1.51 19.47
CA GLY A 11 -6.77 1.71 20.44
C GLY A 11 -5.38 1.40 19.89
N LYS A 12 -5.14 1.66 18.60
CA LYS A 12 -3.89 1.37 17.90
C LYS A 12 -3.01 2.59 17.72
N LYS A 13 -1.69 2.38 17.73
CA LYS A 13 -0.68 3.33 17.26
C LYS A 13 -0.48 3.12 15.76
N ILE A 14 -0.79 4.13 14.96
CA ILE A 14 -0.84 4.00 13.51
C ILE A 14 0.17 4.96 12.87
N LEU A 15 1.06 4.44 12.03
CA LEU A 15 1.88 5.27 11.15
C LEU A 15 0.98 5.79 10.02
N ALA A 16 0.79 7.11 9.95
CA ALA A 16 -0.01 7.76 8.92
C ALA A 16 0.63 7.64 7.51
N PRO A 17 -0.18 7.68 6.44
CA PRO A 17 0.33 7.67 5.08
C PRO A 17 1.09 8.97 4.76
N MET A 18 2.31 8.84 4.24
CA MET A 18 3.18 9.98 3.95
C MET A 18 3.95 9.72 2.66
N VAL A 19 3.67 10.52 1.62
CA VAL A 19 4.35 10.39 0.31
C VAL A 19 5.87 10.49 0.47
N ARG A 20 6.63 9.61 -0.20
CA ARG A 20 8.09 9.41 -0.06
C ARG A 20 8.58 8.84 1.28
N VAL A 21 7.96 9.21 2.39
CA VAL A 21 8.38 8.77 3.73
C VAL A 21 7.92 7.35 4.01
N GLY A 22 6.67 7.00 3.66
CA GLY A 22 6.02 5.73 3.93
C GLY A 22 6.46 4.54 3.05
N THR A 23 7.73 4.51 2.64
CA THR A 23 8.34 3.35 1.95
C THR A 23 8.63 2.22 2.95
N LEU A 24 8.90 1.00 2.45
CA LEU A 24 9.09 -0.20 3.28
C LEU A 24 10.05 0.01 4.49
N PRO A 25 11.24 0.62 4.33
CA PRO A 25 12.16 0.79 5.46
C PRO A 25 11.55 1.57 6.64
N MET A 26 10.79 2.64 6.36
CA MET A 26 10.17 3.45 7.40
C MET A 26 9.03 2.70 8.09
N ARG A 27 8.25 1.93 7.34
CA ARG A 27 7.17 1.12 7.91
C ARG A 27 7.71 0.05 8.85
N LEU A 28 8.75 -0.66 8.44
CA LEU A 28 9.42 -1.65 9.30
C LEU A 28 10.02 -1.02 10.55
N LEU A 29 10.64 0.16 10.42
CA LEU A 29 11.16 0.89 11.57
C LEU A 29 10.05 1.32 12.54
N ALA A 30 8.89 1.77 12.03
CA ALA A 30 7.76 2.10 12.87
C ALA A 30 7.23 0.87 13.63
N LEU A 31 7.18 -0.30 12.99
CA LEU A 31 6.85 -1.57 13.66
C LEU A 31 7.88 -1.91 14.75
N ASP A 32 9.17 -1.70 14.51
CA ASP A 32 10.22 -1.90 15.53
C ASP A 32 10.04 -1.02 16.77
N TYR A 33 9.50 0.19 16.59
CA TYR A 33 9.17 1.10 17.69
C TYR A 33 7.74 0.93 18.22
N GLY A 34 7.05 -0.14 17.82
CA GLY A 34 5.77 -0.55 18.36
C GLY A 34 4.57 0.15 17.76
N ALA A 35 4.61 0.57 16.49
CA ALA A 35 3.38 0.82 15.73
C ALA A 35 2.61 -0.50 15.57
N ASP A 36 1.28 -0.43 15.66
CA ASP A 36 0.40 -1.59 15.46
C ASP A 36 -0.01 -1.74 14.00
N ILE A 37 -0.15 -0.62 13.29
CA ILE A 37 -0.60 -0.53 11.90
C ILE A 37 0.29 0.48 11.18
N VAL A 38 0.67 0.16 9.94
CA VAL A 38 1.53 1.02 9.12
C VAL A 38 0.92 1.28 7.76
N TYR A 39 0.63 2.54 7.44
CA TYR A 39 0.18 2.90 6.10
C TYR A 39 1.39 3.05 5.16
N CYS A 40 1.22 2.64 3.91
CA CYS A 40 2.15 3.02 2.86
C CYS A 40 1.95 4.48 2.44
N GLU A 41 2.84 4.96 1.57
CA GLU A 41 2.59 6.22 0.85
C GLU A 41 1.34 6.13 -0.04
N GLU A 42 0.72 7.27 -0.35
CA GLU A 42 -0.35 7.32 -1.35
C GLU A 42 0.18 6.86 -2.72
N LEU A 43 -0.39 5.79 -3.24
CA LEU A 43 -0.10 5.26 -4.57
C LEU A 43 -1.32 5.38 -5.47
N ILE A 44 -1.10 5.67 -6.75
CA ILE A 44 -2.19 6.11 -7.62
C ILE A 44 -2.66 4.95 -8.47
N ASP A 45 -3.96 4.76 -8.52
CA ASP A 45 -4.62 3.62 -9.14
C ASP A 45 -4.15 3.37 -10.58
N ILE A 46 -4.12 4.41 -11.43
CA ILE A 46 -3.69 4.35 -12.83
C ILE A 46 -2.26 3.81 -12.96
N LYS A 47 -1.38 4.15 -12.02
CA LYS A 47 0.01 3.67 -12.02
C LYS A 47 0.11 2.25 -11.47
N MET A 48 -0.66 1.92 -10.44
CA MET A 48 -0.69 0.58 -9.86
C MET A 48 -1.24 -0.47 -10.82
N LEU A 49 -2.26 -0.13 -11.62
CA LEU A 49 -2.82 -1.05 -12.64
C LEU A 49 -1.82 -1.45 -13.73
N GLN A 50 -0.76 -0.66 -13.94
CA GLN A 50 0.32 -1.01 -14.88
C GLN A 50 1.34 -1.97 -14.26
N CYS A 51 1.27 -2.21 -12.95
CA CYS A 51 2.27 -2.99 -12.24
C CYS A 51 2.00 -4.50 -12.34
N LYS A 52 3.07 -5.29 -12.26
CA LYS A 52 3.02 -6.73 -12.07
C LYS A 52 3.49 -7.08 -10.67
N ARG A 53 2.78 -8.00 -10.02
CA ARG A 53 3.20 -8.62 -8.76
C ARG A 53 4.32 -9.62 -9.04
N VAL A 54 5.47 -9.45 -8.38
CA VAL A 54 6.68 -10.27 -8.55
C VAL A 54 7.16 -10.70 -7.17
N ILE A 55 7.39 -12.00 -6.98
CA ILE A 55 8.05 -12.53 -5.79
C ILE A 55 9.55 -12.32 -5.99
N ASN A 56 10.19 -11.61 -5.06
CA ASN A 56 11.61 -11.32 -5.09
C ASN A 56 12.32 -12.19 -4.04
N GLU A 57 12.82 -13.36 -4.48
CA GLU A 57 13.46 -14.34 -3.60
C GLU A 57 14.78 -13.84 -2.99
N VAL A 58 15.48 -12.91 -3.66
CA VAL A 58 16.77 -12.36 -3.17
C VAL A 58 16.56 -11.48 -1.94
N LEU A 59 15.45 -10.74 -1.90
CA LEU A 59 15.14 -9.80 -0.83
C LEU A 59 14.04 -10.30 0.12
N GLU A 60 13.44 -11.46 -0.18
CA GLU A 60 12.27 -12.01 0.52
C GLU A 60 11.10 -11.00 0.55
N THR A 61 10.87 -10.33 -0.58
CA THR A 61 9.81 -9.32 -0.74
C THR A 61 8.81 -9.69 -1.82
N VAL A 62 7.66 -9.01 -1.79
CA VAL A 62 6.73 -8.94 -2.91
C VAL A 62 6.80 -7.53 -3.49
N ASP A 63 7.09 -7.47 -4.78
CA ASP A 63 7.32 -6.23 -5.53
C ASP A 63 6.20 -6.01 -6.55
N PHE A 64 5.68 -4.80 -6.61
CA PHE A 64 4.75 -4.34 -7.64
C PHE A 64 5.51 -3.46 -8.60
N VAL A 65 5.86 -4.03 -9.75
CA VAL A 65 6.84 -3.49 -10.70
C VAL A 65 6.13 -2.92 -11.92
N ALA A 66 6.34 -1.63 -12.21
CA ALA A 66 5.81 -0.97 -13.40
C ALA A 66 6.56 -1.40 -14.69
N PRO A 67 6.03 -1.10 -15.90
CA PRO A 67 6.64 -1.53 -17.16
C PRO A 67 8.06 -1.01 -17.41
N ASN A 68 8.44 0.09 -16.76
CA ASN A 68 9.80 0.65 -16.80
C ASN A 68 10.73 0.09 -15.70
N GLU A 69 10.40 -1.09 -15.17
CA GLU A 69 11.16 -1.82 -14.13
C GLU A 69 11.22 -1.11 -12.77
N ARG A 70 10.53 0.03 -12.62
CA ARG A 70 10.46 0.73 -11.34
C ARG A 70 9.51 0.01 -10.38
N ILE A 71 9.99 -0.26 -9.18
CA ILE A 71 9.17 -0.75 -8.06
C ILE A 71 8.29 0.40 -7.55
N VAL A 72 6.97 0.22 -7.60
CA VAL A 72 5.97 1.21 -7.17
C VAL A 72 5.53 0.94 -5.74
N PHE A 73 5.34 -0.33 -5.39
CA PHE A 73 5.09 -0.79 -4.04
C PHE A 73 5.96 -2.01 -3.75
N ARG A 74 6.47 -2.10 -2.53
CA ARG A 74 7.22 -3.25 -2.02
C ARG A 74 6.76 -3.53 -0.61
N THR A 75 6.48 -4.80 -0.33
CA THR A 75 6.06 -5.32 0.98
C THR A 75 6.82 -6.61 1.31
N CYS A 76 6.71 -7.09 2.53
CA CYS A 76 7.32 -8.34 2.99
C CYS A 76 6.43 -9.02 4.04
N GLU A 77 6.71 -10.30 4.32
CA GLU A 77 5.93 -11.10 5.28
C GLU A 77 5.80 -10.42 6.65
N ARG A 78 6.85 -9.74 7.09
CA ARG A 78 6.95 -9.11 8.42
C ARG A 78 5.90 -8.01 8.67
N GLU A 79 5.42 -7.33 7.63
CA GLU A 79 4.38 -6.31 7.76
C GLU A 79 3.02 -6.74 7.20
N ARG A 80 2.88 -7.95 6.63
CA ARG A 80 1.67 -8.38 5.90
C ARG A 80 0.39 -8.18 6.71
N GLU A 81 0.43 -8.53 7.99
CA GLU A 81 -0.70 -8.42 8.92
C GLU A 81 -0.91 -7.01 9.51
N HIS A 82 -0.07 -6.05 9.15
CA HIS A 82 -0.02 -4.69 9.72
C HIS A 82 -0.14 -3.58 8.68
N VAL A 83 0.24 -3.85 7.43
CA VAL A 83 0.34 -2.83 6.39
C VAL A 83 -1.02 -2.52 5.77
N VAL A 84 -1.35 -1.22 5.69
CA VAL A 84 -2.52 -0.73 4.98
C VAL A 84 -2.07 -0.05 3.69
N PHE A 85 -2.62 -0.52 2.58
CA PHE A 85 -2.39 0.06 1.26
C PHE A 85 -3.31 1.24 1.02
N GLN A 86 -2.76 2.46 1.01
CA GLN A 86 -3.52 3.65 0.64
C GLN A 86 -3.39 3.93 -0.85
N MET A 87 -4.54 4.11 -1.51
CA MET A 87 -4.58 4.58 -2.89
C MET A 87 -5.30 5.92 -3.06
N GLY A 88 -4.84 6.68 -4.05
CA GLY A 88 -5.61 7.76 -4.65
C GLY A 88 -6.39 7.21 -5.85
N SER A 89 -7.71 7.34 -5.82
CA SER A 89 -8.59 6.95 -6.93
C SER A 89 -9.83 7.84 -6.98
N ALA A 90 -10.31 8.10 -8.20
CA ALA A 90 -11.57 8.77 -8.49
C ALA A 90 -12.55 7.86 -9.27
N ASP A 91 -12.28 6.55 -9.33
CA ASP A 91 -13.05 5.57 -10.10
C ASP A 91 -13.14 4.24 -9.34
N ALA A 92 -14.38 3.79 -9.13
CA ALA A 92 -14.65 2.61 -8.30
C ALA A 92 -14.09 1.31 -8.90
N GLU A 93 -14.14 1.15 -10.23
CA GLU A 93 -13.69 -0.07 -10.90
C GLU A 93 -12.15 -0.15 -10.87
N ARG A 94 -11.47 0.98 -11.11
CA ARG A 94 -10.01 1.03 -10.96
C ARG A 94 -9.57 0.80 -9.53
N ALA A 95 -10.25 1.39 -8.55
CA ALA A 95 -9.95 1.16 -7.14
C ALA A 95 -10.09 -0.33 -6.77
N LEU A 96 -11.18 -0.97 -7.20
CA LEU A 96 -11.41 -2.40 -6.97
C LEU A 96 -10.35 -3.29 -7.64
N ALA A 97 -9.97 -2.97 -8.87
CA ALA A 97 -8.96 -3.72 -9.59
C ALA A 97 -7.57 -3.63 -8.90
N VAL A 98 -7.20 -2.46 -8.38
CA VAL A 98 -5.96 -2.29 -7.60
C VAL A 98 -6.06 -2.98 -6.25
N ALA A 99 -7.21 -2.91 -5.57
CA ALA A 99 -7.41 -3.63 -4.31
C ALA A 99 -7.20 -5.14 -4.48
N LYS A 100 -7.82 -5.75 -5.51
CA LYS A 100 -7.61 -7.17 -5.84
C LYS A 100 -6.18 -7.52 -6.22
N LEU A 101 -5.43 -6.57 -6.79
CA LEU A 101 -4.03 -6.78 -7.15
C LEU A 101 -3.15 -6.94 -5.89
N VAL A 102 -3.46 -6.25 -4.79
CA VAL A 102 -2.62 -6.19 -3.59
C VAL A 102 -3.19 -6.94 -2.38
N GLU A 103 -4.47 -7.36 -2.39
CA GLU A 103 -5.19 -7.88 -1.21
C GLU A 103 -4.54 -9.10 -0.55
N SER A 104 -3.75 -9.88 -1.27
CA SER A 104 -3.02 -11.03 -0.71
C SER A 104 -1.77 -10.65 0.09
N ASP A 105 -1.33 -9.41 -0.01
CA ASP A 105 -0.02 -8.95 0.48
C ASP A 105 -0.12 -7.80 1.49
N VAL A 106 -1.34 -7.40 1.87
CA VAL A 106 -1.64 -6.29 2.78
C VAL A 106 -2.79 -6.62 3.72
N ALA A 107 -2.85 -5.97 4.88
CA ALA A 107 -3.89 -6.20 5.90
C ALA A 107 -5.15 -5.36 5.69
N GLY A 108 -5.06 -4.29 4.90
CA GLY A 108 -6.18 -3.39 4.66
C GLY A 108 -5.97 -2.50 3.44
N ILE A 109 -7.09 -1.96 2.94
CA ILE A 109 -7.15 -1.01 1.82
C ILE A 109 -7.73 0.30 2.34
N ASP A 110 -7.11 1.42 1.96
CA ASP A 110 -7.55 2.77 2.29
C ASP A 110 -7.66 3.65 1.04
N ILE A 111 -8.62 4.58 1.04
CA ILE A 111 -8.82 5.56 -0.02
C ILE A 111 -8.51 6.94 0.53
N ASN A 112 -7.55 7.63 -0.10
CA ASN A 112 -7.26 9.01 0.26
C ASN A 112 -8.39 9.94 -0.21
N MET A 113 -9.14 10.51 0.74
CA MET A 113 -10.19 11.51 0.51
C MET A 113 -9.75 12.95 0.84
N GLY A 114 -8.48 13.14 1.24
CA GLY A 114 -7.98 14.40 1.78
C GLY A 114 -7.18 15.27 0.81
N CYS A 115 -6.93 14.81 -0.42
CA CYS A 115 -6.02 15.50 -1.34
C CYS A 115 -6.74 16.49 -2.28
N PRO A 116 -6.62 17.82 -2.08
CA PRO A 116 -7.16 18.82 -3.00
C PRO A 116 -6.27 19.03 -4.26
N LYS A 117 -5.17 18.27 -4.40
CA LYS A 117 -4.23 18.44 -5.53
C LYS A 117 -4.83 17.85 -6.79
N GLU A 118 -4.62 18.52 -7.92
CA GLU A 118 -5.18 18.14 -9.23
C GLU A 118 -4.89 16.69 -9.65
N TYR A 119 -3.78 16.12 -9.19
CA TYR A 119 -3.41 14.73 -9.48
C TYR A 119 -4.37 13.69 -8.88
N SER A 120 -5.08 14.04 -7.80
CA SER A 120 -6.08 13.19 -7.15
C SER A 120 -7.51 13.45 -7.66
N THR A 121 -7.75 14.52 -8.41
CA THR A 121 -9.08 14.91 -8.93
C THR A 121 -9.23 14.81 -10.45
N LYS A 122 -8.13 14.72 -11.20
CA LYS A 122 -8.16 14.54 -12.66
C LYS A 122 -8.12 13.04 -13.00
N ALA A 123 -9.24 12.52 -13.50
CA ALA A 123 -9.34 11.19 -14.10
C ALA A 123 -8.56 11.04 -15.44
N SER A 124 -7.90 12.11 -15.90
CA SER A 124 -7.12 12.18 -17.12
C SER A 124 -6.01 13.22 -16.98
N GLY A 125 -4.76 12.80 -17.17
CA GLY A 125 -3.57 13.64 -17.06
C GLY A 125 -2.35 13.02 -17.73
N PHE A 126 -2.53 12.57 -18.97
CA PHE A 126 -1.57 12.79 -20.04
C PHE A 126 -2.07 13.99 -20.85
#